data_AF-A0A2V8P197-F1
#
_entry.id   AF-A0A2V8P197-F1
#
_cell.length_a   1.000
_cell.length_b   1.000
_cell.length_c   1.000
_cell.angle_alpha   90.00
_cell.angle_beta   90.00
_cell.angle_gamma   90.00
#
_symmetry.space_group_name_H-M   'P 1'
#
loop_
_entity.id
_entity.type
_entity.pdbx_description
1 polymer ?
#
loop_
_entity_poly.entity_id
_entity_poly.type
_entity_poly.pdbx_seq_one_letter_code
_entity_poly.pdbx_strand_id
1 'polypeptide(L)'
;WMPADIGRGAAGFTNIVTRSGKNGFHGSFFEFLRNSALDARNYFDHPSIAEPGRIPPFRRNEFGFTNGGPVVLPHLYDGRDRTFYFVQYQGFRQVLGTTQVLAVPTAAERAGQDIVKYPDGSTDTLQVPVNPAIAAVLARYPLPNHPTGAYGARTYAAPSNVNTDTDQFSIRIDQKVAAKGQLFGRFNYDNLTGPTTNPDQTLLDPSFGVQYVDRQRNGVITYTRTASPRFLWSTSLSFTRTTPSFVTPNHTDPALKFNDGLYEAYNSAAGSVISAFGNLFQGQLNFAWTSPRHALKWGTEARLNRDTTYFGTSPNGEYDFGGGTVYSPVFIPSASGRHDVQPGQPLPDTLSSLLLGFPYAYTIGVAPPYASDGAHIGPAAINRNDVNAYVEDTWKINPHWTLNYGLRYELYTPISERAHRTSSFLNSFPTAGVGQEYLINPQPTYQTDWNGWGPRVQVDWNAPHAVHVHMGGAITVIPPNIWQDNLLTGSTPYVVYPRVNAAQNGEISYGFQITPDELPQVYNTAGVNVLASGDPKKVPANTVMDVNRYQQDLAAL
;
A
#
# COMPACT_ATOMS: atom_id res chain seq x y z
N TRP A 1 -16.33 -2.64 30.04
CA TRP A 1 -17.55 -2.39 29.28
C TRP A 1 -17.24 -1.94 27.86
N MET A 2 -17.79 -2.61 26.84
CA MET A 2 -17.84 -2.07 25.47
C MET A 2 -19.31 -1.70 25.18
N PRO A 3 -19.67 -0.41 25.23
CA PRO A 3 -21.06 0.01 25.03
C PRO A 3 -21.57 -0.30 23.61
N ALA A 4 -22.90 -0.35 23.46
CA ALA A 4 -23.55 -0.73 22.21
C ALA A 4 -23.44 0.31 21.10
N ASP A 5 -23.20 1.56 21.49
CA ASP A 5 -22.85 2.64 20.57
C ASP A 5 -21.52 2.39 19.83
N ILE A 6 -20.62 1.57 20.40
CA ILE A 6 -19.38 1.14 19.75
C ILE A 6 -19.59 -0.20 19.03
N GLY A 7 -19.35 -0.20 17.71
CA GLY A 7 -19.29 -1.38 16.85
C GLY A 7 -17.88 -1.71 16.38
N ARG A 8 -17.75 -2.76 15.56
CA ARG A 8 -16.50 -3.14 14.85
C ARG A 8 -15.23 -3.11 15.73
N GLY A 9 -15.09 -4.09 16.61
CA GLY A 9 -13.87 -4.31 17.38
C GLY A 9 -14.02 -5.47 18.35
N ALA A 10 -13.03 -6.37 18.39
CA ALA A 10 -13.05 -7.53 19.28
C ALA A 10 -12.42 -7.24 20.66
N ALA A 11 -11.69 -6.13 20.84
CA ALA A 11 -10.89 -5.91 22.05
C ALA A 11 -10.53 -4.44 22.41
N GLY A 12 -10.97 -3.43 21.66
CA GLY A 12 -10.63 -2.03 21.98
C GLY A 12 -11.17 -0.99 20.99
N PHE A 13 -11.28 0.25 21.43
CA PHE A 13 -11.59 1.41 20.60
C PHE A 13 -10.76 2.61 21.05
N THR A 14 -10.40 3.47 20.10
CA THR A 14 -9.72 4.76 20.39
C THR A 14 -10.66 5.88 20.00
N ASN A 15 -10.94 6.79 20.92
CA ASN A 15 -11.71 7.99 20.64
C ASN A 15 -10.78 9.21 20.59
N ILE A 16 -10.79 9.93 19.48
CA ILE A 16 -9.97 11.12 19.28
C ILE A 16 -10.87 12.34 19.36
N VAL A 17 -10.69 13.14 20.42
CA VAL A 17 -11.45 14.38 20.65
C VAL A 17 -10.55 15.57 20.31
N THR A 18 -11.00 16.41 19.38
CA THR A 18 -10.29 17.66 19.05
C THR A 18 -10.65 18.77 20.02
N ARG A 19 -9.70 19.69 20.26
CA ARG A 19 -9.96 20.90 21.06
C ARG A 19 -10.94 21.82 20.34
N SER A 20 -11.73 22.54 21.13
CA SER A 20 -12.66 23.59 20.67
C SER A 20 -12.13 24.97 21.08
N GLY A 21 -12.57 26.02 20.39
CA GLY A 21 -12.25 27.40 20.75
C GLY A 21 -12.95 27.85 22.05
N LYS A 22 -12.50 28.96 22.61
CA LYS A 22 -13.07 29.60 23.81
C LYS A 22 -13.32 31.08 23.54
N ASN A 23 -13.95 31.79 24.46
CA ASN A 23 -14.14 33.24 24.34
C ASN A 23 -12.84 34.05 24.37
N GLY A 24 -11.81 33.51 25.04
CA GLY A 24 -10.46 34.06 24.98
C GLY A 24 -9.72 33.61 23.73
N PHE A 25 -8.86 34.47 23.22
CA PHE A 25 -7.90 34.09 22.20
C PHE A 25 -6.73 33.35 22.86
N HIS A 26 -6.46 32.14 22.39
CA HIS A 26 -5.34 31.33 22.87
C HIS A 26 -4.66 30.65 21.69
N GLY A 27 -3.34 30.49 21.78
CA GLY A 27 -2.58 29.76 20.80
C GLY A 27 -1.25 29.30 21.38
N SER A 28 -0.58 28.44 20.63
CA SER A 28 0.75 27.95 20.95
C SER A 28 1.53 27.80 19.66
N PHE A 29 2.84 28.04 19.70
CA PHE A 29 3.78 27.66 18.65
C PHE A 29 4.75 26.64 19.23
N PHE A 30 5.25 25.74 18.40
CA PHE A 30 6.30 24.80 18.79
C PHE A 30 7.23 24.50 17.63
N GLU A 31 8.43 24.06 17.96
CA GLU A 31 9.45 23.53 17.05
C GLU A 31 10.16 22.38 17.76
N PHE A 32 10.42 21.30 17.03
CA PHE A 32 11.21 20.17 17.48
C PHE A 32 12.26 19.83 16.41
N LEU A 33 13.52 20.13 16.74
CA LEU A 33 14.68 19.94 15.89
C LEU A 33 15.45 18.68 16.30
N ARG A 34 15.78 17.82 15.33
CA ARG A 34 16.87 16.85 15.43
C ARG A 34 17.84 17.04 14.27
N ASN A 35 19.13 17.01 14.55
CA ASN A 35 20.16 17.26 13.55
C ASN A 35 21.42 16.44 13.86
N SER A 36 21.92 15.72 12.85
CA SER A 36 23.19 14.97 12.86
C SER A 36 24.40 15.79 13.34
N ALA A 37 24.37 17.12 13.21
CA ALA A 37 25.38 18.01 13.80
C ALA A 37 25.47 17.92 15.34
N LEU A 38 24.45 17.34 15.99
CA LEU A 38 24.37 17.13 17.44
C LEU A 38 24.52 15.64 17.83
N ASP A 39 24.62 14.74 16.85
CA ASP A 39 24.66 13.29 17.09
C ASP A 39 26.11 12.77 17.21
N ALA A 40 26.28 11.65 17.92
CA ALA A 40 27.52 10.87 17.90
C ALA A 40 27.53 9.90 16.70
N ARG A 41 28.72 9.56 16.18
CA ARG A 41 28.88 8.67 15.01
C ARG A 41 28.42 7.24 15.30
N ASN A 42 27.77 6.59 14.34
CA ASN A 42 27.45 5.15 14.39
C ASN A 42 28.72 4.30 14.11
N TYR A 43 28.74 3.06 14.60
CA TYR A 43 29.85 2.11 14.42
C TYR A 43 30.11 1.77 12.95
N PHE A 44 29.07 1.67 12.14
CA PHE A 44 29.13 1.27 10.72
C PHE A 44 29.44 2.40 9.73
N ASP A 45 29.54 3.65 10.20
CA ASP A 45 29.87 4.80 9.35
C ASP A 45 31.40 4.98 9.25
N HIS A 46 31.98 4.51 8.14
CA HIS A 46 33.43 4.60 7.89
C HIS A 46 33.81 5.86 7.10
N PRO A 47 34.82 6.64 7.54
CA PRO A 47 35.31 7.80 6.78
C PRO A 47 35.95 7.38 5.46
N SER A 48 35.83 8.22 4.42
CA SER A 48 36.53 8.06 3.14
C SER A 48 37.40 9.28 2.85
N ILE A 49 38.30 9.18 1.88
CA ILE A 49 39.14 10.31 1.45
C ILE A 49 38.29 11.47 0.89
N ALA A 50 37.14 11.17 0.28
CA ALA A 50 36.22 12.17 -0.24
C ALA A 50 35.33 12.80 0.85
N GLU A 51 35.04 12.09 1.94
CA GLU A 51 34.17 12.53 3.03
C GLU A 51 34.72 12.14 4.42
N PRO A 52 35.65 12.93 4.98
CA PRO A 52 36.30 12.60 6.26
C PRO A 52 35.39 12.75 7.50
N GLY A 53 34.25 13.45 7.39
CA GLY A 53 33.35 13.80 8.50
C GLY A 53 32.05 12.99 8.59
N ARG A 54 32.01 11.79 8.00
CA ARG A 54 30.81 11.01 7.65
C ARG A 54 29.87 10.63 8.82
N ILE A 55 29.05 11.58 9.29
CA ILE A 55 27.74 11.29 9.92
C ILE A 55 26.70 11.50 8.82
N PRO A 56 25.95 10.45 8.39
CA PRO A 56 24.92 10.61 7.37
C PRO A 56 23.96 11.76 7.71
N PRO A 57 23.59 12.62 6.73
CA PRO A 57 22.76 13.78 7.01
C PRO A 57 21.41 13.36 7.60
N PHE A 58 21.22 13.61 8.89
CA PHE A 58 19.92 13.50 9.53
C PHE A 58 19.47 14.90 9.94
N ARG A 59 18.34 15.35 9.40
CA ARG A 59 17.72 16.63 9.76
C ARG A 59 16.22 16.41 9.83
N ARG A 60 15.62 16.66 10.98
CA ARG A 60 14.18 16.59 11.21
C ARG A 60 13.74 17.89 11.89
N ASN A 61 12.77 18.56 11.27
CA ASN A 61 12.07 19.70 11.84
C ASN A 61 10.59 19.34 11.93
N GLU A 62 10.02 19.49 13.11
CA GLU A 62 8.60 19.30 13.34
C GLU A 62 8.07 20.54 14.07
N PHE A 63 7.31 21.34 13.34
CA PHE A 63 6.88 22.66 13.78
C PHE A 63 5.41 22.84 13.56
N GLY A 64 4.83 23.76 14.31
CA GLY A 64 3.41 23.99 14.16
C GLY A 64 2.89 25.04 15.09
N PHE A 65 1.59 25.27 14.94
CA PHE A 65 0.87 26.16 15.82
C PHE A 65 -0.55 25.69 16.03
N THR A 66 -1.11 26.15 17.14
CA THR A 66 -2.54 26.06 17.40
C THR A 66 -3.08 27.45 17.66
N ASN A 67 -4.33 27.67 17.29
CA ASN A 67 -5.02 28.89 17.63
C ASN A 67 -6.52 28.64 17.78
N GLY A 68 -7.14 29.29 18.76
CA GLY A 68 -8.57 29.22 18.95
C GLY A 68 -9.11 30.46 19.66
N GLY A 69 -10.38 30.74 19.40
CA GLY A 69 -11.05 31.92 19.89
C GLY A 69 -12.49 32.02 19.39
N PRO A 70 -13.19 33.13 19.67
CA PRO A 70 -14.48 33.42 19.09
C PRO A 70 -14.32 33.87 17.63
N VAL A 71 -15.29 33.55 16.77
CA VAL A 71 -15.34 34.08 15.40
C VAL A 71 -15.89 35.50 15.44
N VAL A 72 -15.04 36.49 15.16
CA VAL A 72 -15.42 37.91 15.13
C VAL A 72 -15.02 38.49 13.77
N LEU A 73 -16.00 38.89 12.98
CA LEU A 73 -15.82 39.61 11.72
C LEU A 73 -16.23 41.07 11.98
N PRO A 74 -15.29 42.03 11.95
CA PRO A 74 -15.60 43.43 12.22
C PRO A 74 -16.81 43.92 11.42
N HIS A 75 -17.76 44.55 12.11
CA HIS A 75 -19.01 45.11 11.55
C HIS A 75 -19.99 44.11 10.92
N LEU A 76 -19.65 42.82 10.80
CA LEU A 76 -20.48 41.81 10.13
C LEU A 76 -21.00 40.74 11.10
N TYR A 77 -20.18 40.30 12.06
CA TYR A 77 -20.53 39.21 12.94
C TYR A 77 -19.74 39.23 14.26
N ASP A 78 -20.44 39.24 15.38
CA ASP A 78 -19.85 38.99 16.71
C ASP A 78 -20.27 37.63 17.23
N GLY A 79 -19.37 36.66 17.13
CA GLY A 79 -19.57 35.29 17.58
C GLY A 79 -19.14 35.03 19.03
N ARG A 80 -18.79 36.05 19.82
CA ARG A 80 -18.51 35.84 21.26
C ARG A 80 -19.68 35.11 21.93
N ASP A 81 -19.35 34.17 22.81
CA ASP A 81 -20.29 33.24 23.48
C ASP A 81 -21.10 32.30 22.58
N ARG A 82 -20.95 32.40 21.25
CA ARG A 82 -21.83 31.72 20.29
C ARG A 82 -21.08 30.87 19.28
N THR A 83 -19.96 31.34 18.76
CA THR A 83 -19.23 30.72 17.65
C THR A 83 -17.76 30.72 17.92
N PHE A 84 -17.18 29.52 17.97
CA PHE A 84 -15.80 29.28 18.31
C PHE A 84 -15.10 28.59 17.17
N TYR A 85 -13.84 28.94 16.94
CA TYR A 85 -12.98 28.22 16.03
C TYR A 85 -11.78 27.64 16.79
N PHE A 86 -11.24 26.55 16.26
CA PHE A 86 -9.94 26.02 16.65
C PHE A 86 -9.23 25.55 15.39
N VAL A 87 -8.01 26.04 15.16
CA VAL A 87 -7.15 25.65 14.05
C VAL A 87 -5.84 25.10 14.58
N GLN A 88 -5.29 24.14 13.85
CA GLN A 88 -3.93 23.68 14.04
C GLN A 88 -3.26 23.44 12.69
N TYR A 89 -1.96 23.66 12.68
CA TYR A 89 -1.08 23.27 11.59
C TYR A 89 0.16 22.63 12.17
N GLN A 90 0.62 21.55 11.54
CA GLN A 90 1.89 20.90 11.83
C GLN A 90 2.60 20.59 10.51
N GLY A 91 3.82 21.09 10.37
CA GLY A 91 4.75 20.70 9.32
C GLY A 91 5.76 19.71 9.88
N PHE A 92 6.00 18.64 9.15
CA PHE A 92 7.08 17.69 9.39
C PHE A 92 7.99 17.70 8.17
N ARG A 93 9.29 17.90 8.37
CA ARG A 93 10.31 17.86 7.31
C ARG A 93 11.45 17.00 7.79
N GLN A 94 11.76 15.95 7.03
CA GLN A 94 12.85 15.05 7.36
C GLN A 94 13.69 14.73 6.14
N VAL A 95 15.01 14.76 6.33
CA VAL A 95 15.98 14.11 5.46
C VAL A 95 16.77 13.15 6.33
N LEU A 96 16.69 11.86 6.01
CA LEU A 96 17.41 10.79 6.67
C LEU A 96 18.41 10.18 5.68
N GLY A 97 19.69 10.44 5.90
CA GLY A 97 20.79 9.76 5.23
C GLY A 97 20.92 8.33 5.73
N THR A 98 20.80 7.37 4.82
CA THR A 98 21.00 5.93 5.09
C THR A 98 22.17 5.44 4.26
N THR A 99 23.18 4.85 4.89
CA THR A 99 24.28 4.23 4.15
C THR A 99 23.77 2.97 3.47
N GLN A 100 23.90 2.91 2.14
CA GLN A 100 23.65 1.69 1.36
C GLN A 100 24.98 1.09 0.93
N VAL A 101 25.00 -0.24 0.82
CA VAL A 101 26.14 -1.01 0.33
C VAL A 101 25.61 -1.93 -0.75
N LEU A 102 26.08 -1.74 -1.97
CA LEU A 102 25.57 -2.35 -3.20
C LEU A 102 26.69 -3.16 -3.87
N ALA A 103 26.32 -4.22 -4.58
CA ALA A 103 27.19 -4.87 -5.55
C ALA A 103 27.03 -4.18 -6.91
N VAL A 104 28.11 -3.70 -7.52
CA VAL A 104 28.08 -2.97 -8.80
C VAL A 104 29.16 -3.49 -9.75
N PRO A 105 28.97 -3.38 -11.08
CA PRO A 105 29.92 -3.89 -12.07
C PRO A 105 31.28 -3.17 -12.00
N THR A 106 32.35 -3.96 -11.93
CA THR A 106 33.73 -3.46 -11.97
C THR A 106 34.11 -2.96 -13.37
N ALA A 107 35.21 -2.20 -13.47
CA ALA A 107 35.70 -1.74 -14.77
C ALA A 107 36.09 -2.89 -15.72
N ALA A 108 36.61 -4.00 -15.17
CA ALA A 108 36.98 -5.18 -15.96
C ALA A 108 35.73 -5.87 -16.53
N GLU A 109 34.70 -6.05 -15.70
CA GLU A 109 33.43 -6.67 -16.11
C GLU A 109 32.72 -5.82 -17.17
N ARG A 110 32.70 -4.49 -17.02
CA ARG A 110 32.18 -3.57 -18.05
C ARG A 110 32.92 -3.67 -19.39
N ALA A 111 34.18 -4.09 -19.37
CA ALA A 111 35.00 -4.29 -20.56
C ALA A 111 34.86 -5.71 -21.15
N GLY A 112 33.96 -6.54 -20.61
CA GLY A 112 33.74 -7.90 -21.09
C GLY A 112 34.62 -8.96 -20.43
N GLN A 113 35.37 -8.62 -19.38
CA GLN A 113 36.22 -9.59 -18.68
C GLN A 113 35.42 -10.28 -17.57
N ASP A 114 35.16 -11.57 -17.77
CA ASP A 114 34.46 -12.41 -16.80
C ASP A 114 35.44 -13.41 -16.18
N ILE A 115 35.65 -13.32 -14.86
CA ILE A 115 36.59 -14.18 -14.12
C ILE A 115 35.79 -15.31 -13.48
N VAL A 116 35.89 -16.49 -14.06
CA VAL A 116 35.11 -17.67 -13.67
C VAL A 116 35.99 -18.65 -12.92
N LYS A 117 35.47 -19.15 -11.79
CA LYS A 117 36.07 -20.29 -11.07
C LYS A 117 35.34 -21.57 -11.45
N TYR A 118 36.06 -22.51 -12.06
CA TYR A 118 35.49 -23.75 -12.57
C TYR A 118 35.48 -24.86 -11.49
N PRO A 119 34.62 -25.90 -11.65
CA PRO A 119 34.51 -27.00 -10.69
C PRO A 119 35.82 -27.80 -10.47
N ASP A 120 36.74 -27.76 -11.44
CA ASP A 120 38.06 -28.38 -11.35
C ASP A 120 39.05 -27.57 -10.47
N GLY A 121 38.61 -26.44 -9.93
CA GLY A 121 39.39 -25.56 -9.07
C GLY A 121 40.22 -24.53 -9.84
N SER A 122 40.23 -24.57 -11.18
CA SER A 122 40.89 -23.57 -12.01
C SER A 122 40.12 -22.24 -12.02
N THR A 123 40.82 -21.16 -12.32
CA THR A 123 40.23 -19.84 -12.56
C THR A 123 40.70 -19.35 -13.92
N ASP A 124 39.77 -18.94 -14.76
CA ASP A 124 40.05 -18.43 -16.11
C ASP A 124 39.32 -17.10 -16.32
N THR A 125 39.73 -16.36 -17.35
CA THR A 125 39.09 -15.11 -17.73
C THR A 125 38.53 -15.24 -19.14
N LEU A 126 37.21 -15.15 -19.25
CA LEU A 126 36.51 -15.10 -20.52
C LEU A 126 36.47 -13.67 -21.06
N GLN A 127 36.62 -13.53 -22.38
CA GLN A 127 36.46 -12.26 -23.08
C GLN A 127 35.08 -12.25 -23.76
N VAL A 128 34.07 -11.86 -23.00
CA VAL A 128 32.66 -11.87 -23.43
C VAL A 128 32.35 -10.60 -24.24
N PRO A 129 31.83 -10.72 -25.47
CA PRO A 129 31.33 -9.58 -26.21
C PRO A 129 30.23 -8.84 -25.42
N VAL A 130 30.34 -7.51 -25.30
CA VAL A 130 29.35 -6.71 -24.56
C VAL A 130 28.31 -6.15 -25.52
N ASN A 131 27.05 -6.52 -25.30
CA ASN A 131 25.90 -5.96 -26.00
C ASN A 131 25.84 -4.44 -25.77
N PRO A 132 25.76 -3.60 -26.83
CA PRO A 132 25.77 -2.14 -26.67
C PRO A 132 24.66 -1.58 -25.76
N ALA A 133 23.48 -2.20 -25.76
CA ALA A 133 22.37 -1.78 -24.90
C ALA A 133 22.65 -2.10 -23.43
N ILE A 134 23.26 -3.25 -23.15
CA ILE A 134 23.72 -3.60 -21.80
C ILE A 134 24.88 -2.69 -21.38
N ALA A 135 25.82 -2.38 -22.27
CA ALA A 135 26.91 -1.44 -21.97
C ALA A 135 26.37 -0.07 -21.53
N ALA A 136 25.29 0.42 -22.14
CA ALA A 136 24.62 1.66 -21.74
C ALA A 136 23.99 1.56 -20.34
N VAL A 137 23.39 0.42 -19.98
CA VAL A 137 22.87 0.17 -18.62
C VAL A 137 24.01 0.09 -17.60
N LEU A 138 25.04 -0.70 -17.88
CA LEU A 138 26.20 -0.85 -16.99
C LEU A 138 26.91 0.48 -16.75
N ALA A 139 26.97 1.37 -17.76
CA ALA A 139 27.53 2.71 -17.61
C ALA A 139 26.79 3.59 -16.58
N ARG A 140 25.48 3.35 -16.34
CA ARG A 140 24.68 4.07 -15.33
C ARG A 140 24.92 3.59 -13.90
N TYR A 141 25.49 2.40 -13.70
CA TYR A 141 25.96 2.00 -12.37
C TYR A 141 27.17 2.85 -11.94
N PRO A 142 27.29 3.21 -10.66
CA PRO A 142 28.54 3.77 -10.13
C PRO A 142 29.65 2.71 -10.16
N LEU A 143 30.91 3.16 -10.20
CA LEU A 143 32.05 2.26 -10.06
C LEU A 143 32.23 1.86 -8.59
N PRO A 144 32.73 0.64 -8.30
CA PRO A 144 33.05 0.23 -6.93
C PRO A 144 33.99 1.24 -6.25
N ASN A 145 33.73 1.54 -4.98
CA ASN A 145 34.53 2.51 -4.20
C ASN A 145 35.11 1.93 -2.91
N HIS A 146 34.80 0.67 -2.59
CA HIS A 146 35.23 0.01 -1.35
C HIS A 146 35.57 -1.48 -1.58
N PRO A 147 36.61 -1.82 -2.35
CA PRO A 147 36.88 -3.18 -2.83
C PRO A 147 37.15 -4.24 -1.73
N THR A 148 37.32 -3.83 -0.49
CA THR A 148 37.43 -4.71 0.70
C THR A 148 36.10 -4.90 1.43
N GLY A 149 34.99 -4.42 0.86
CA GLY A 149 33.67 -4.47 1.46
C GLY A 149 32.96 -5.81 1.31
N ALA A 150 31.68 -5.81 1.66
CA ALA A 150 30.84 -7.01 1.74
C ALA A 150 30.72 -7.78 0.41
N TYR A 151 30.88 -7.11 -0.73
CA TYR A 151 30.83 -7.69 -2.08
C TYR A 151 32.21 -7.74 -2.76
N GLY A 152 33.28 -7.66 -1.98
CA GLY A 152 34.66 -7.64 -2.47
C GLY A 152 34.87 -6.51 -3.49
N ALA A 153 35.52 -6.84 -4.63
CA ALA A 153 35.86 -5.88 -5.68
C ALA A 153 34.64 -5.16 -6.29
N ARG A 154 33.42 -5.70 -6.13
CA ARG A 154 32.15 -5.11 -6.62
C ARG A 154 31.51 -4.15 -5.63
N THR A 155 32.08 -3.95 -4.43
CA THR A 155 31.40 -3.16 -3.39
C THR A 155 31.42 -1.67 -3.72
N TYR A 156 30.21 -1.10 -3.78
CA TYR A 156 29.98 0.34 -3.72
C TYR A 156 29.23 0.69 -2.43
N ALA A 157 29.69 1.70 -1.71
CA ALA A 157 29.04 2.19 -0.51
C ALA A 157 28.87 3.71 -0.56
N ALA A 158 27.63 4.18 -0.40
CA ALA A 158 27.32 5.61 -0.41
C ALA A 158 26.07 5.91 0.45
N PRO A 159 25.94 7.12 1.00
CA PRO A 159 24.73 7.54 1.68
C PRO A 159 23.63 7.90 0.68
N SER A 160 22.42 7.39 0.91
CA SER A 160 21.19 7.73 0.20
C SER A 160 20.25 8.55 1.08
N ASN A 161 19.60 9.56 0.52
CA ASN A 161 18.69 10.43 1.25
C ASN A 161 17.24 9.91 1.17
N VAL A 162 16.67 9.62 2.32
CA VAL A 162 15.24 9.30 2.49
C VAL A 162 14.53 10.55 3.01
N ASN A 163 13.79 11.20 2.11
CA ASN A 163 13.06 12.41 2.45
C ASN A 163 11.64 12.08 2.90
N THR A 164 11.11 12.81 3.87
CA THR A 164 9.71 12.70 4.30
C THR A 164 9.20 14.07 4.68
N ASP A 165 8.18 14.53 3.96
CA ASP A 165 7.55 15.82 4.15
C ASP A 165 6.06 15.63 4.40
N THR A 166 5.55 16.21 5.48
CA THR A 166 4.14 16.14 5.84
C THR A 166 3.60 17.52 6.21
N ASP A 167 2.44 17.86 5.68
CA ASP A 167 1.66 19.01 6.13
C ASP A 167 0.30 18.55 6.66
N GLN A 168 0.08 18.79 7.94
CA GLN A 168 -1.18 18.50 8.63
C GLN A 168 -1.89 19.79 8.99
N PHE A 169 -3.16 19.87 8.67
CA PHE A 169 -4.02 20.98 9.00
C PHE A 169 -5.35 20.48 9.56
N SER A 170 -5.87 21.16 10.57
CA SER A 170 -7.23 20.92 11.05
C SER A 170 -7.89 22.24 11.39
N ILE A 171 -9.16 22.37 11.01
CA ILE A 171 -10.04 23.44 11.43
C ILE A 171 -11.31 22.84 12.02
N ARG A 172 -11.73 23.39 13.14
CA ARG A 172 -13.00 23.10 13.80
C ARG A 172 -13.75 24.39 14.06
N ILE A 173 -15.05 24.36 13.83
CA ILE A 173 -15.98 25.43 14.17
C ILE A 173 -17.10 24.85 15.03
N ASP A 174 -17.35 25.45 16.19
CA ASP A 174 -18.47 25.13 17.07
C ASP A 174 -19.43 26.34 17.12
N GLN A 175 -20.70 26.12 16.89
CA GLN A 175 -21.73 27.15 16.79
C GLN A 175 -22.92 26.79 17.69
N LYS A 176 -23.29 27.69 18.60
CA LYS A 176 -24.60 27.66 19.27
C LYS A 176 -25.64 28.21 18.30
N VAL A 177 -26.54 27.35 17.85
CA VAL A 177 -27.61 27.68 16.88
C VAL A 177 -28.87 28.18 17.61
N ALA A 178 -29.09 27.74 18.84
CA ALA A 178 -30.14 28.20 19.76
C ALA A 178 -29.76 27.90 21.21
N ALA A 179 -30.63 28.22 22.19
CA ALA A 179 -30.40 27.90 23.61
C ALA A 179 -30.23 26.38 23.90
N LYS A 180 -30.68 25.52 22.97
CA LYS A 180 -30.71 24.06 23.12
C LYS A 180 -30.02 23.33 21.96
N GLY A 181 -29.37 24.05 21.04
CA GLY A 181 -28.84 23.49 19.80
C GLY A 181 -27.39 23.90 19.57
N GLN A 182 -26.53 22.92 19.28
CA GLN A 182 -25.13 23.11 18.94
C GLN A 182 -24.82 22.42 17.62
N LEU A 183 -24.12 23.12 16.74
CA LEU A 183 -23.56 22.60 15.51
C LEU A 183 -22.04 22.59 15.67
N PHE A 184 -21.37 21.50 15.30
CA PHE A 184 -19.93 21.51 15.11
C PHE A 184 -19.59 21.02 13.71
N GLY A 185 -18.56 21.62 13.11
CA GLY A 185 -17.94 21.17 11.87
C GLY A 185 -16.44 21.03 12.06
N ARG A 186 -15.85 19.98 11.49
CA ARG A 186 -14.39 19.77 11.47
C ARG A 186 -13.94 19.36 10.08
N PHE A 187 -12.84 19.93 9.63
CA PHE A 187 -12.09 19.46 8.47
C PHE A 187 -10.64 19.20 8.88
N ASN A 188 -10.12 18.03 8.52
CA ASN A 188 -8.72 17.65 8.67
C ASN A 188 -8.14 17.37 7.28
N TYR A 189 -6.89 17.77 7.10
CA TYR A 189 -6.10 17.56 5.90
C TYR A 189 -4.71 17.07 6.32
N ASP A 190 -4.22 16.04 5.63
CA ASP A 190 -2.85 15.55 5.73
C ASP A 190 -2.32 15.39 4.30
N ASN A 191 -1.09 15.87 4.07
CA ASN A 191 -0.39 15.76 2.80
C ASN A 191 1.02 15.27 3.06
N LEU A 192 1.22 13.98 2.83
CA LEU A 192 2.45 13.27 3.09
C LEU A 192 3.14 12.87 1.78
N THR A 193 4.40 13.25 1.62
CA THR A 193 5.27 12.74 0.56
C THR A 193 6.51 12.13 1.18
N GLY A 194 6.84 10.92 0.79
CA GLY A 194 7.86 10.08 1.40
C GLY A 194 7.33 9.21 2.56
N PRO A 195 8.16 8.33 3.12
CA PRO A 195 9.55 8.09 2.72
C PRO A 195 9.67 7.45 1.33
N THR A 196 10.80 7.64 0.68
CA THR A 196 11.24 6.74 -0.39
C THR A 196 11.45 5.35 0.21
N THR A 197 10.86 4.32 -0.37
CA THR A 197 10.86 2.97 0.24
C THR A 197 12.01 2.07 -0.20
N ASN A 198 12.77 2.47 -1.23
CA ASN A 198 13.91 1.75 -1.83
C ASN A 198 15.13 2.70 -2.03
N PRO A 199 15.76 3.17 -0.94
CA PRO A 199 16.87 4.13 -1.02
C PRO A 199 18.10 3.64 -1.80
N ASP A 200 18.31 2.33 -1.89
CA ASP A 200 19.30 1.66 -2.73
C ASP A 200 19.18 2.05 -4.22
N GLN A 201 17.96 1.99 -4.76
CA GLN A 201 17.71 2.31 -6.17
C GLN A 201 17.98 3.78 -6.50
N THR A 202 17.71 4.68 -5.55
CA THR A 202 17.98 6.12 -5.75
C THR A 202 19.46 6.48 -5.81
N LEU A 203 20.37 5.59 -5.38
CA LEU A 203 21.81 5.76 -5.58
C LEU A 203 22.27 5.42 -6.98
N LEU A 204 21.55 4.53 -7.68
CA LEU A 204 21.79 4.24 -9.08
C LEU A 204 21.22 5.38 -9.94
N ASP A 205 19.96 5.72 -9.71
CA ASP A 205 19.28 6.82 -10.38
C ASP A 205 18.16 7.37 -9.47
N PRO A 206 18.12 8.68 -9.16
CA PRO A 206 17.07 9.26 -8.33
C PRO A 206 15.64 8.99 -8.84
N SER A 207 15.45 8.77 -10.15
CA SER A 207 14.16 8.45 -10.75
C SER A 207 13.65 7.04 -10.46
N PHE A 208 14.50 6.12 -9.98
CA PHE A 208 14.10 4.75 -9.61
C PHE A 208 13.50 4.66 -8.19
N GLY A 209 13.45 5.77 -7.46
CA GLY A 209 12.86 5.82 -6.13
C GLY A 209 11.34 5.61 -6.15
N VAL A 210 10.85 4.63 -5.39
CA VAL A 210 9.44 4.44 -5.08
C VAL A 210 9.06 5.43 -3.99
N GLN A 211 8.23 6.41 -4.36
CA GLN A 211 7.78 7.46 -3.45
C GLN A 211 6.43 7.07 -2.83
N TYR A 212 6.39 6.99 -1.51
CA TYR A 212 5.11 6.91 -0.81
C TYR A 212 4.44 8.27 -0.78
N VAL A 213 3.17 8.33 -1.17
CA VAL A 213 2.39 9.55 -1.21
C VAL A 213 1.01 9.26 -0.62
N ASP A 214 0.60 9.97 0.43
CA ASP A 214 -0.77 9.92 0.94
C ASP A 214 -1.33 11.33 1.09
N ARG A 215 -2.60 11.51 0.74
CA ARG A 215 -3.34 12.75 0.95
C ARG A 215 -4.67 12.42 1.58
N GLN A 216 -4.77 12.64 2.89
CA GLN A 216 -5.98 12.36 3.65
C GLN A 216 -6.82 13.62 3.82
N ARG A 217 -8.14 13.47 3.67
CA ARG A 217 -9.14 14.51 3.94
C ARG A 217 -10.23 13.90 4.78
N ASN A 218 -10.54 14.50 5.91
CA ASN A 218 -11.67 14.08 6.74
C ASN A 218 -12.53 15.30 7.07
N GLY A 219 -13.80 15.26 6.69
CA GLY A 219 -14.80 16.26 7.03
C GLY A 219 -15.91 15.64 7.87
N VAL A 220 -16.38 16.36 8.89
CA VAL A 220 -17.57 15.96 9.65
C VAL A 220 -18.37 17.20 10.04
N ILE A 221 -19.70 17.09 9.98
CA ILE A 221 -20.63 18.05 10.54
C ILE A 221 -21.57 17.28 11.46
N THR A 222 -21.76 17.79 12.67
CA THR A 222 -22.69 17.22 13.65
C THR A 222 -23.56 18.29 14.23
N TYR A 223 -24.87 18.02 14.28
CA TYR A 223 -25.83 18.84 15.01
C TYR A 223 -26.34 18.07 16.22
N THR A 224 -26.30 18.70 17.39
CA THR A 224 -26.77 18.16 18.67
C THR A 224 -27.85 19.06 19.24
N ARG A 225 -28.96 18.48 19.69
CA ARG A 225 -30.07 19.20 20.32
C ARG A 225 -30.44 18.57 21.65
N THR A 226 -30.39 19.37 22.72
CA THR A 226 -30.94 19.03 24.04
C THR A 226 -32.42 19.41 24.08
N ALA A 227 -33.30 18.51 23.64
CA ALA A 227 -34.73 18.79 23.56
C ALA A 227 -35.35 19.05 24.95
N SER A 228 -34.94 18.29 25.96
CA SER A 228 -35.35 18.44 27.38
C SER A 228 -34.17 18.14 28.32
N PRO A 229 -34.27 18.41 29.64
CA PRO A 229 -33.23 18.05 30.60
C PRO A 229 -32.90 16.55 30.65
N ARG A 230 -33.75 15.71 30.04
CA ARG A 230 -33.64 14.26 30.04
C ARG A 230 -33.49 13.67 28.65
N PHE A 231 -33.52 14.46 27.58
CA PHE A 231 -33.50 13.94 26.22
C PHE A 231 -32.66 14.82 25.31
N LEU A 232 -31.68 14.19 24.65
CA LEU A 232 -30.89 14.81 23.59
C LEU A 232 -30.80 13.87 22.39
N TRP A 233 -30.57 14.47 21.22
CA TRP A 233 -30.25 13.73 20.01
C TRP A 233 -29.15 14.45 19.24
N SER A 234 -28.44 13.70 18.41
CA SER A 234 -27.44 14.22 17.51
C SER A 234 -27.50 13.52 16.15
N THR A 235 -27.15 14.25 15.10
CA THR A 235 -26.92 13.70 13.77
C THR A 235 -25.55 14.11 13.29
N SER A 236 -24.82 13.18 12.68
CA SER A 236 -23.49 13.42 12.12
C SER A 236 -23.45 12.94 10.67
N LEU A 237 -22.87 13.76 9.80
CA LEU A 237 -22.51 13.40 8.44
C LEU A 237 -21.01 13.59 8.29
N SER A 238 -20.32 12.59 7.75
CA SER A 238 -18.87 12.65 7.56
C SER A 238 -18.43 12.03 6.24
N PHE A 239 -17.28 12.50 5.79
CA PHE A 239 -16.58 12.05 4.61
C PHE A 239 -15.10 11.89 4.95
N THR A 240 -14.53 10.74 4.64
CA THR A 240 -13.08 10.50 4.71
C THR A 240 -12.60 10.05 3.35
N ARG A 241 -11.58 10.73 2.81
CA ARG A 241 -10.83 10.29 1.64
C ARG A 241 -9.38 10.06 2.02
N THR A 242 -8.86 8.87 1.72
CA THR A 242 -7.44 8.53 1.84
C THR A 242 -6.91 8.20 0.45
N THR A 243 -5.67 8.58 0.15
CA THR A 243 -5.08 8.30 -1.17
C THR A 243 -3.64 7.81 -1.09
N PRO A 244 -3.34 6.77 -0.27
CA PRO A 244 -2.02 6.17 -0.23
C PRO A 244 -1.66 5.57 -1.60
N SER A 245 -0.44 5.84 -2.02
CA SER A 245 0.09 5.42 -3.30
C SER A 245 1.61 5.28 -3.21
N PHE A 246 2.12 4.25 -3.87
CA PHE A 246 3.54 4.03 -4.11
C PHE A 246 3.74 4.28 -5.60
N VAL A 247 4.31 5.44 -5.92
CA VAL A 247 4.53 5.87 -7.31
C VAL A 247 6.00 5.73 -7.67
N THR A 248 6.26 5.28 -8.89
CA THR A 248 7.59 5.24 -9.48
C THR A 248 7.68 6.36 -10.51
N PRO A 249 8.61 7.33 -10.39
CA PRO A 249 8.75 8.41 -11.36
C PRO A 249 9.26 7.94 -12.73
N ASN A 250 10.05 6.87 -12.78
CA ASN A 250 10.60 6.33 -14.02
C ASN A 250 9.60 5.39 -14.72
N HIS A 251 9.18 5.77 -15.93
CA HIS A 251 8.22 5.02 -16.74
C HIS A 251 8.83 4.50 -18.06
N THR A 252 10.16 4.42 -18.14
CA THR A 252 10.86 4.11 -19.41
C THR A 252 11.84 2.96 -19.30
N ASP A 253 12.60 2.88 -18.20
CA ASP A 253 13.61 1.85 -18.02
C ASP A 253 12.96 0.54 -17.55
N PRO A 254 13.36 -0.63 -18.09
CA PRO A 254 12.98 -1.93 -17.54
C PRO A 254 13.76 -2.24 -16.25
N ALA A 255 13.31 -3.24 -15.48
CA ALA A 255 14.12 -3.82 -14.41
C ALA A 255 15.15 -4.80 -14.97
N LEU A 256 16.35 -4.82 -14.38
CA LEU A 256 17.27 -5.96 -14.48
C LEU A 256 17.46 -6.52 -13.07
N LYS A 257 17.11 -7.80 -12.88
CA LYS A 257 17.26 -8.49 -11.60
C LYS A 257 18.30 -9.59 -11.72
N PHE A 258 19.01 -9.85 -10.63
CA PHE A 258 20.09 -10.82 -10.56
C PHE A 258 19.74 -11.87 -9.51
N ASN A 259 19.27 -13.04 -9.95
CA ASN A 259 18.75 -14.09 -9.08
C ASN A 259 19.83 -14.75 -8.21
N ASP A 260 21.11 -14.60 -8.58
CA ASP A 260 22.28 -15.05 -7.83
C ASP A 260 22.92 -13.94 -6.98
N GLY A 261 22.37 -12.72 -7.01
CA GLY A 261 22.92 -11.57 -6.32
C GLY A 261 24.21 -11.01 -6.94
N LEU A 262 24.46 -11.23 -8.24
CA LEU A 262 25.64 -10.70 -8.94
C LEU A 262 25.85 -9.20 -8.71
N TYR A 263 24.79 -8.41 -8.92
CA TYR A 263 24.73 -6.96 -8.71
C TYR A 263 23.45 -6.55 -7.99
N GLU A 264 23.44 -5.32 -7.48
CA GLU A 264 22.20 -4.63 -7.11
C GLU A 264 21.25 -4.56 -8.31
N ALA A 265 19.97 -4.80 -8.09
CA ALA A 265 18.99 -4.76 -9.17
C ALA A 265 18.92 -3.37 -9.79
N TYR A 266 18.75 -3.31 -11.10
CA TYR A 266 18.58 -2.08 -11.84
C TYR A 266 17.10 -1.75 -11.98
N ASN A 267 16.69 -0.52 -11.63
CA ASN A 267 15.30 -0.08 -11.64
C ASN A 267 14.31 -1.15 -11.14
N SER A 268 14.55 -1.69 -9.95
CA SER A 268 13.86 -2.90 -9.45
C SER A 268 12.32 -2.79 -9.43
N ALA A 269 11.79 -1.56 -9.43
CA ALA A 269 10.37 -1.29 -9.49
C ALA A 269 9.81 -1.29 -10.93
N ALA A 270 10.60 -1.07 -11.98
CA ALA A 270 10.18 -1.15 -13.39
C ALA A 270 8.86 -0.42 -13.74
N GLY A 271 8.64 0.77 -13.18
CA GLY A 271 7.41 1.54 -13.40
C GLY A 271 6.20 1.05 -12.59
N SER A 272 6.40 0.14 -11.63
CA SER A 272 5.33 -0.39 -10.79
C SER A 272 4.57 0.71 -10.05
N VAL A 273 3.26 0.54 -9.92
CA VAL A 273 2.38 1.46 -9.21
C VAL A 273 1.40 0.67 -8.34
N ILE A 274 1.35 1.02 -7.06
CA ILE A 274 0.38 0.45 -6.12
C ILE A 274 -0.33 1.61 -5.42
N SER A 275 -1.61 1.80 -5.70
CA SER A 275 -2.42 2.87 -5.10
C SER A 275 -3.73 2.32 -4.57
N ALA A 276 -4.18 2.80 -3.41
CA ALA A 276 -5.44 2.40 -2.80
C ALA A 276 -6.19 3.63 -2.27
N PHE A 277 -7.17 4.11 -3.03
CA PHE A 277 -7.94 5.30 -2.70
C PHE A 277 -9.22 4.89 -1.98
N GLY A 278 -9.36 5.28 -0.72
CA GLY A 278 -10.57 5.01 0.06
C GLY A 278 -11.47 6.24 0.10
N ASN A 279 -12.78 6.06 -0.08
CA ASN A 279 -13.78 7.09 0.20
C ASN A 279 -14.84 6.49 1.12
N LEU A 280 -14.93 7.00 2.35
CA LEU A 280 -15.92 6.60 3.33
C LEU A 280 -16.91 7.75 3.52
N PHE A 281 -18.17 7.50 3.17
CA PHE A 281 -19.30 8.34 3.54
C PHE A 281 -19.99 7.70 4.75
N GLN A 282 -20.23 8.46 5.80
CA GLN A 282 -20.84 7.93 7.01
C GLN A 282 -21.88 8.90 7.56
N GLY A 283 -23.07 8.35 7.82
CA GLY A 283 -24.17 9.04 8.49
C GLY A 283 -24.49 8.36 9.82
N GLN A 284 -24.74 9.14 10.87
CA GLN A 284 -25.09 8.63 12.19
C GLN A 284 -26.24 9.44 12.79
N LEU A 285 -27.12 8.74 13.51
CA LEU A 285 -28.17 9.30 14.36
C LEU A 285 -28.02 8.69 15.75
N ASN A 286 -27.90 9.53 16.77
CA ASN A 286 -27.78 9.07 18.15
C ASN A 286 -28.78 9.80 19.03
N PHE A 287 -29.37 9.07 19.96
CA PHE A 287 -30.34 9.55 20.93
C PHE A 287 -29.90 9.12 22.32
N ALA A 288 -30.10 9.98 23.31
CA ALA A 288 -29.89 9.64 24.70
C ALA A 288 -31.01 10.18 25.57
N TRP A 289 -31.49 9.33 26.48
CA TRP A 289 -32.51 9.66 27.45
C TRP A 289 -32.09 9.23 28.86
N THR A 290 -32.34 10.07 29.86
CA THR A 290 -31.93 9.80 31.24
C THR A 290 -33.07 10.00 32.24
N SER A 291 -33.14 9.12 33.23
CA SER A 291 -34.02 9.19 34.40
C SER A 291 -33.22 8.88 35.68
N PRO A 292 -33.81 8.94 36.89
CA PRO A 292 -33.10 8.61 38.12
C PRO A 292 -32.50 7.20 38.15
N ARG A 293 -33.13 6.25 37.46
CA ARG A 293 -32.69 4.83 37.43
C ARG A 293 -32.12 4.38 36.10
N HIS A 294 -32.43 5.04 34.99
CA HIS A 294 -32.06 4.57 33.65
C HIS A 294 -31.30 5.63 32.86
N ALA A 295 -30.35 5.19 32.03
CA ALA A 295 -29.67 6.02 31.04
C ALA A 295 -29.63 5.23 29.73
N LEU A 296 -30.65 5.47 28.91
CA LEU A 296 -30.89 4.79 27.65
C LEU A 296 -30.20 5.55 26.51
N LYS A 297 -29.46 4.85 25.65
CA LYS A 297 -29.01 5.35 24.35
C LYS A 297 -29.45 4.43 23.23
N TRP A 298 -29.72 5.00 22.08
CA TRP A 298 -29.97 4.24 20.86
C TRP A 298 -29.57 5.06 19.64
N GLY A 299 -29.33 4.38 18.53
CA GLY A 299 -28.91 5.06 17.33
C GLY A 299 -28.81 4.15 16.12
N THR A 300 -28.58 4.78 14.98
CA THR A 300 -28.35 4.13 13.70
C THR A 300 -27.14 4.73 13.00
N GLU A 301 -26.52 3.93 12.15
CA GLU A 301 -25.34 4.28 11.39
C GLU A 301 -25.43 3.64 10.01
N ALA A 302 -25.01 4.37 8.99
CA ALA A 302 -24.78 3.82 7.66
C ALA A 302 -23.41 4.28 7.16
N ARG A 303 -22.62 3.34 6.62
CA ARG A 303 -21.32 3.62 6.02
C ARG A 303 -21.28 3.09 4.60
N LEU A 304 -20.88 3.95 3.68
CA LEU A 304 -20.73 3.64 2.27
C LEU A 304 -19.27 3.86 1.90
N ASN A 305 -18.56 2.77 1.64
CA ASN A 305 -17.18 2.78 1.17
C ASN A 305 -17.14 2.66 -0.35
N ARG A 306 -16.34 3.51 -0.99
CA ARG A 306 -15.98 3.48 -2.41
C ARG A 306 -14.46 3.46 -2.49
N ASP A 307 -13.91 2.29 -2.74
CA ASP A 307 -12.48 2.05 -2.74
C ASP A 307 -12.01 1.83 -4.18
N THR A 308 -10.89 2.45 -4.54
CA THR A 308 -10.29 2.34 -5.86
C THR A 308 -8.87 1.88 -5.73
N THR A 309 -8.50 0.77 -6.38
CA THR A 309 -7.11 0.28 -6.37
C THR A 309 -6.50 0.35 -7.77
N TYR A 310 -5.24 0.76 -7.83
CA TYR A 310 -4.36 0.61 -8.99
C TYR A 310 -3.26 -0.35 -8.57
N PHE A 311 -3.08 -1.42 -9.33
CA PHE A 311 -2.05 -2.41 -9.04
C PHE A 311 -1.37 -2.82 -10.33
N GLY A 312 -0.17 -2.32 -10.55
CA GLY A 312 0.65 -2.68 -11.68
C GLY A 312 2.06 -3.02 -11.25
N THR A 313 2.53 -4.21 -11.64
CA THR A 313 3.90 -4.66 -11.40
C THR A 313 4.67 -4.71 -12.72
N SER A 314 5.87 -4.13 -12.71
CA SER A 314 6.82 -4.11 -13.82
C SER A 314 6.21 -3.78 -15.21
N PRO A 315 5.39 -2.71 -15.36
CA PRO A 315 4.83 -2.33 -16.65
C PRO A 315 5.89 -1.93 -17.70
N ASN A 316 7.12 -1.60 -17.29
CA ASN A 316 8.22 -1.34 -18.23
C ASN A 316 8.98 -2.62 -18.64
N GLY A 317 8.60 -3.78 -18.10
CA GLY A 317 9.30 -5.05 -18.28
C GLY A 317 10.41 -5.29 -17.26
N GLU A 318 10.72 -6.56 -17.06
CA GLU A 318 11.67 -7.07 -16.08
C GLU A 318 12.45 -8.23 -16.68
N TYR A 319 13.77 -8.07 -16.76
CA TYR A 319 14.71 -9.07 -17.22
C TYR A 319 15.41 -9.71 -16.02
N ASP A 320 15.21 -11.01 -15.85
CA ASP A 320 15.86 -11.81 -14.81
C ASP A 320 17.12 -12.47 -15.37
N PHE A 321 18.27 -12.08 -14.86
CA PHE A 321 19.54 -12.75 -15.09
C PHE A 321 19.82 -13.75 -13.95
N GLY A 322 20.28 -14.95 -14.33
CA GLY A 322 20.44 -16.07 -13.40
C GLY A 322 19.13 -16.80 -13.09
N GLY A 323 19.21 -17.93 -12.36
CA GLY A 323 18.05 -18.76 -12.00
C GLY A 323 17.79 -19.96 -12.93
N GLY A 324 18.57 -20.08 -14.01
CA GLY A 324 18.59 -21.25 -14.89
C GLY A 324 19.69 -21.14 -15.94
N THR A 325 19.77 -22.13 -16.83
CA THR A 325 20.83 -22.24 -17.84
C THR A 325 20.48 -21.40 -19.08
N VAL A 326 21.39 -20.51 -19.46
CA VAL A 326 21.36 -19.78 -20.74
C VAL A 326 22.49 -20.29 -21.62
N TYR A 327 22.29 -20.32 -22.94
CA TYR A 327 23.27 -20.85 -23.90
C TYR A 327 23.90 -19.71 -24.71
N SER A 328 25.19 -19.82 -25.00
CA SER A 328 25.91 -18.80 -25.75
C SER A 328 25.49 -18.79 -27.22
N PRO A 329 25.08 -17.65 -27.80
CA PRO A 329 24.85 -17.54 -29.24
C PRO A 329 26.15 -17.32 -30.03
N VAL A 330 27.25 -17.03 -29.34
CA VAL A 330 28.53 -16.64 -29.93
C VAL A 330 29.69 -17.44 -29.35
N PHE A 331 30.81 -17.42 -30.04
CA PHE A 331 32.07 -17.94 -29.50
C PHE A 331 32.64 -16.95 -28.47
N ILE A 332 33.06 -17.45 -27.32
CA ILE A 332 33.69 -16.67 -26.24
C ILE A 332 35.04 -17.30 -25.93
N PRO A 333 36.16 -16.63 -26.25
CA PRO A 333 37.48 -17.16 -25.93
C PRO A 333 37.80 -16.99 -24.44
N SER A 334 38.54 -17.97 -23.93
CA SER A 334 39.13 -17.98 -22.60
C SER A 334 40.61 -17.59 -22.66
N ALA A 335 41.12 -16.92 -21.62
CA ALA A 335 42.52 -16.52 -21.58
C ALA A 335 43.48 -17.73 -21.59
N SER A 336 43.06 -18.87 -21.03
CA SER A 336 43.85 -20.11 -21.07
C SER A 336 43.68 -20.93 -22.36
N GLY A 337 42.65 -20.65 -23.16
CA GLY A 337 42.22 -21.45 -24.31
C GLY A 337 41.58 -22.81 -23.95
N ARG A 338 41.41 -23.12 -22.66
CA ARG A 338 40.87 -24.42 -22.19
C ARG A 338 39.37 -24.38 -21.95
N HIS A 339 38.83 -23.21 -21.65
CA HIS A 339 37.43 -23.02 -21.26
C HIS A 339 36.68 -22.14 -22.26
N ASP A 340 37.10 -22.17 -23.53
CA ASP A 340 36.42 -21.48 -24.62
C ASP A 340 34.97 -21.96 -24.72
N VAL A 341 34.02 -21.02 -24.76
CA VAL A 341 32.59 -21.33 -24.89
C VAL A 341 32.21 -21.25 -26.36
N GLN A 342 31.77 -22.35 -26.93
CA GLN A 342 31.27 -22.42 -28.30
C GLN A 342 29.79 -22.01 -28.36
N PRO A 343 29.30 -21.52 -29.52
CA PRO A 343 27.88 -21.33 -29.73
C PRO A 343 27.07 -22.60 -29.42
N GLY A 344 25.96 -22.45 -28.70
CA GLY A 344 25.10 -23.54 -28.23
C GLY A 344 25.58 -24.23 -26.94
N GLN A 345 26.71 -23.84 -26.37
CA GLN A 345 27.13 -24.32 -25.05
C GLN A 345 26.54 -23.46 -23.92
N PRO A 346 26.31 -24.04 -22.72
CA PRO A 346 25.81 -23.26 -21.59
C PRO A 346 26.82 -22.18 -21.19
N LEU A 347 26.31 -20.99 -20.90
CA LEU A 347 27.10 -19.92 -20.31
C LEU A 347 27.48 -20.30 -18.87
N PRO A 348 28.70 -19.95 -18.42
CA PRO A 348 29.20 -20.39 -17.13
C PRO A 348 28.48 -19.72 -15.95
N ASP A 349 28.00 -18.49 -16.14
CA ASP A 349 27.37 -17.71 -15.07
C ASP A 349 26.45 -16.57 -15.57
N THR A 350 25.93 -15.82 -14.60
CA THR A 350 25.05 -14.67 -14.79
C THR A 350 25.76 -13.48 -15.46
N LEU A 351 27.06 -13.28 -15.21
CA LEU A 351 27.79 -12.15 -15.79
C LEU A 351 27.95 -12.33 -17.30
N SER A 352 28.37 -13.52 -17.74
CA SER A 352 28.45 -13.89 -19.15
C SER A 352 27.12 -13.68 -19.88
N SER A 353 26.00 -14.11 -19.30
CA SER A 353 24.65 -13.93 -19.88
C SER A 353 24.19 -12.48 -19.92
N LEU A 354 24.47 -11.70 -18.86
CA LEU A 354 24.22 -10.27 -18.81
C LEU A 354 24.97 -9.53 -19.92
N LEU A 355 26.28 -9.76 -20.04
CA LEU A 355 27.12 -9.02 -20.99
C LEU A 355 26.66 -9.25 -22.43
N LEU A 356 26.22 -10.46 -22.78
CA LEU A 356 25.64 -10.75 -24.10
C LEU A 356 24.23 -10.19 -24.28
N GLY A 357 23.53 -9.85 -23.19
CA GLY A 357 22.16 -9.36 -23.20
C GLY A 357 21.10 -10.45 -23.35
N PHE A 358 21.36 -11.65 -22.81
CA PHE A 358 20.44 -12.79 -22.86
C PHE A 358 20.01 -13.17 -21.43
N PRO A 359 18.88 -12.64 -20.95
CA PRO A 359 18.36 -12.99 -19.62
C PRO A 359 17.82 -14.42 -19.60
N TYR A 360 17.72 -14.99 -18.40
CA TYR A 360 17.08 -16.30 -18.22
C TYR A 360 15.57 -16.19 -18.28
N ALA A 361 14.97 -15.11 -17.76
CA ALA A 361 13.53 -14.91 -17.86
C ALA A 361 13.16 -13.46 -18.14
N TYR A 362 11.97 -13.26 -18.69
CA TYR A 362 11.36 -11.96 -18.88
C TYR A 362 9.91 -11.96 -18.39
N THR A 363 9.51 -10.88 -17.72
CA THR A 363 8.12 -10.63 -17.37
C THR A 363 7.75 -9.16 -17.53
N ILE A 364 6.47 -8.88 -17.79
CA ILE A 364 5.95 -7.52 -17.95
C ILE A 364 4.48 -7.49 -17.49
N GLY A 365 4.05 -6.41 -16.86
CA GLY A 365 2.64 -6.19 -16.56
C GLY A 365 1.89 -5.60 -17.74
N VAL A 366 1.06 -6.40 -18.41
CA VAL A 366 0.31 -5.98 -19.60
C VAL A 366 -1.19 -6.10 -19.36
N ALA A 367 -1.94 -5.04 -19.67
CA ALA A 367 -3.40 -5.06 -19.64
C ALA A 367 -3.96 -5.14 -21.07
N PRO A 368 -4.93 -6.02 -21.34
CA PRO A 368 -5.57 -6.08 -22.65
C PRO A 368 -6.45 -4.83 -22.89
N PRO A 369 -6.73 -4.48 -24.17
CA PRO A 369 -7.46 -3.25 -24.51
C PRO A 369 -8.87 -3.11 -23.92
N TYR A 370 -9.53 -4.22 -23.57
CA TYR A 370 -10.86 -4.19 -22.93
C TYR A 370 -10.79 -3.95 -21.40
N ALA A 371 -9.63 -4.16 -20.78
CA ALA A 371 -9.43 -3.91 -19.36
C ALA A 371 -8.98 -2.47 -19.09
N SER A 372 -8.33 -1.85 -20.08
CA SER A 372 -7.80 -0.49 -20.01
C SER A 372 -7.72 0.16 -21.39
N ASP A 373 -7.93 1.49 -21.45
CA ASP A 373 -7.81 2.32 -22.67
C ASP A 373 -6.33 2.52 -23.12
N GLY A 374 -5.50 1.46 -23.11
CA GLY A 374 -4.11 1.50 -23.59
C GLY A 374 -3.06 0.96 -22.60
N ALA A 375 -1.87 1.57 -22.57
CA ALA A 375 -0.64 1.11 -21.90
C ALA A 375 -0.63 1.19 -20.36
N HIS A 376 -1.79 1.24 -19.70
CA HIS A 376 -1.90 1.39 -18.26
C HIS A 376 -2.81 0.32 -17.67
N ILE A 377 -2.60 -0.04 -16.41
CA ILE A 377 -3.50 -0.97 -15.73
C ILE A 377 -4.72 -0.23 -15.21
N GLY A 378 -5.91 -0.71 -15.59
CA GLY A 378 -7.19 -0.09 -15.23
C GLY A 378 -7.49 -0.17 -13.72
N PRO A 379 -8.17 0.82 -13.12
CA PRO A 379 -8.47 0.80 -11.70
C PRO A 379 -9.58 -0.19 -11.34
N ALA A 380 -9.51 -0.78 -10.16
CA ALA A 380 -10.64 -1.43 -9.52
C ALA A 380 -11.58 -0.42 -8.86
N ALA A 381 -12.88 -0.68 -8.78
CA ALA A 381 -13.78 0.15 -7.98
C ALA A 381 -14.69 -0.72 -7.08
N ILE A 382 -14.19 -1.06 -5.89
CA ILE A 382 -14.88 -1.89 -4.90
C ILE A 382 -15.84 -1.04 -4.05
N ASN A 383 -17.06 -1.52 -3.87
CA ASN A 383 -18.09 -0.93 -3.03
C ASN A 383 -18.34 -1.82 -1.81
N ARG A 384 -18.39 -1.21 -0.62
CA ARG A 384 -18.75 -1.88 0.63
C ARG A 384 -19.75 -1.02 1.37
N ASN A 385 -20.81 -1.63 1.89
CA ASN A 385 -21.85 -0.89 2.62
C ASN A 385 -22.16 -1.61 3.93
N ASP A 386 -22.40 -0.83 4.97
CA ASP A 386 -22.99 -1.33 6.21
C ASP A 386 -24.16 -0.46 6.66
N VAL A 387 -25.05 -1.10 7.42
CA VAL A 387 -26.11 -0.43 8.15
C VAL A 387 -26.18 -1.06 9.53
N ASN A 388 -26.04 -0.22 10.55
CA ASN A 388 -25.95 -0.67 11.93
C ASN A 388 -27.00 0.07 12.78
N ALA A 389 -27.46 -0.60 13.83
CA ALA A 389 -28.33 -0.01 14.84
C ALA A 389 -27.93 -0.50 16.23
N TYR A 390 -28.22 0.29 17.26
CA TYR A 390 -27.99 -0.13 18.63
C TYR A 390 -29.02 0.43 19.59
N VAL A 391 -29.16 -0.26 20.72
CA VAL A 391 -29.83 0.22 21.93
C VAL A 391 -29.05 -0.27 23.14
N GLU A 392 -28.90 0.58 24.15
CA GLU A 392 -28.29 0.22 25.43
C GLU A 392 -28.94 1.00 26.57
N ASP A 393 -28.97 0.40 27.75
CA ASP A 393 -29.40 1.05 28.99
C ASP A 393 -28.42 0.77 30.12
N THR A 394 -28.16 1.80 30.92
CA THR A 394 -27.54 1.69 32.24
C THR A 394 -28.63 1.82 33.30
N TRP A 395 -29.01 0.69 33.88
CA TRP A 395 -30.01 0.61 34.94
C TRP A 395 -29.38 0.56 36.33
N LYS A 396 -29.55 1.63 37.09
CA LYS A 396 -29.28 1.69 38.53
C LYS A 396 -30.40 0.97 39.29
N ILE A 397 -30.19 -0.30 39.58
CA ILE A 397 -31.13 -1.15 40.32
C ILE A 397 -31.29 -0.60 41.74
N ASN A 398 -30.16 -0.30 42.40
CA ASN A 398 -30.07 0.33 43.72
C ASN A 398 -28.67 0.99 43.89
N PRO A 399 -28.34 1.63 45.02
CA PRO A 399 -27.05 2.31 45.20
C PRO A 399 -25.80 1.44 45.05
N HIS A 400 -25.94 0.12 45.22
CA HIS A 400 -24.83 -0.83 45.16
C HIS A 400 -24.76 -1.59 43.83
N TRP A 401 -25.86 -1.67 43.07
CA TRP A 401 -25.95 -2.50 41.87
C TRP A 401 -26.38 -1.70 40.65
N THR A 402 -25.57 -1.76 39.60
CA THR A 402 -25.88 -1.21 38.27
C THR A 402 -25.78 -2.32 37.23
N LEU A 403 -26.77 -2.39 36.34
CA LEU A 403 -26.78 -3.30 35.20
C LEU A 403 -26.69 -2.48 33.91
N ASN A 404 -25.65 -2.73 33.12
CA ASN A 404 -25.53 -2.21 31.75
C ASN A 404 -25.86 -3.33 30.79
N TYR A 405 -26.79 -3.10 29.88
CA TYR A 405 -27.15 -4.09 28.86
C TYR A 405 -27.46 -3.39 27.55
N GLY A 406 -27.18 -4.06 26.45
CA GLY A 406 -27.44 -3.51 25.13
C GLY A 406 -27.39 -4.55 24.03
N LEU A 407 -27.83 -4.12 22.86
CA LEU A 407 -27.89 -4.92 21.65
C LEU A 407 -27.40 -4.06 20.48
N ARG A 408 -26.44 -4.58 19.70
CA ARG A 408 -26.20 -4.10 18.33
C ARG A 408 -26.89 -5.00 17.34
N TYR A 409 -27.27 -4.38 16.24
CA TYR A 409 -27.42 -5.03 14.96
C TYR A 409 -26.39 -4.45 13.99
N GLU A 410 -25.61 -5.30 13.32
CA GLU A 410 -24.69 -4.92 12.26
C GLU A 410 -24.99 -5.70 10.98
N LEU A 411 -25.30 -5.01 9.89
CA LEU A 411 -25.58 -5.62 8.59
C LEU A 411 -24.49 -5.23 7.61
N TYR A 412 -23.76 -6.22 7.12
CA TYR A 412 -22.74 -6.06 6.09
C TYR A 412 -23.25 -6.60 4.76
N THR A 413 -23.17 -5.79 3.70
CA THR A 413 -23.47 -6.30 2.36
C THR A 413 -22.22 -6.95 1.75
N PRO A 414 -22.38 -7.98 0.90
CA PRO A 414 -21.30 -8.46 0.05
C PRO A 414 -20.61 -7.33 -0.72
N ILE A 415 -19.31 -7.46 -0.92
CA ILE A 415 -18.56 -6.53 -1.76
C ILE A 415 -19.04 -6.63 -3.22
N SER A 416 -18.89 -5.54 -3.96
CA SER A 416 -19.16 -5.51 -5.41
C SER A 416 -18.14 -4.63 -6.10
N GLU A 417 -17.78 -4.96 -7.35
CA GLU A 417 -16.93 -4.13 -8.20
C GLU A 417 -17.77 -3.52 -9.33
N ARG A 418 -17.61 -2.22 -9.59
CA ARG A 418 -18.51 -1.47 -10.49
C ARG A 418 -18.49 -1.95 -11.95
N ALA A 419 -17.37 -2.47 -12.41
CA ALA A 419 -17.15 -2.90 -13.80
C ALA A 419 -17.17 -4.42 -13.99
N HIS A 420 -17.36 -5.21 -12.93
CA HIS A 420 -17.20 -6.68 -12.93
C HIS A 420 -15.80 -7.14 -13.39
N ARG A 421 -14.78 -6.31 -13.18
CA ARG A 421 -13.37 -6.63 -13.50
C ARG A 421 -12.67 -7.27 -12.32
N THR A 422 -13.23 -8.37 -11.83
CA THR A 422 -12.67 -9.17 -10.75
C THR A 422 -12.34 -10.57 -11.24
N SER A 423 -11.26 -11.13 -10.74
CA SER A 423 -10.83 -12.50 -10.99
C SER A 423 -10.03 -13.06 -9.82
N SER A 424 -10.23 -14.35 -9.55
CA SER A 424 -9.54 -15.08 -8.47
C SER A 424 -9.30 -16.52 -8.88
N PHE A 425 -8.33 -17.16 -8.23
CA PHE A 425 -8.29 -18.62 -8.19
C PHE A 425 -9.58 -19.17 -7.56
N LEU A 426 -10.12 -20.22 -8.17
CA LEU A 426 -11.20 -21.03 -7.59
C LEU A 426 -10.65 -21.86 -6.40
N ASN A 427 -9.44 -22.38 -6.55
CA ASN A 427 -8.69 -23.04 -5.49
C ASN A 427 -7.24 -22.56 -5.50
N SER A 428 -6.82 -21.87 -4.45
CA SER A 428 -5.44 -21.38 -4.31
C SER A 428 -4.41 -22.51 -4.12
N PHE A 429 -4.85 -23.69 -3.69
CA PHE A 429 -4.02 -24.87 -3.45
C PHE A 429 -4.71 -26.13 -4.02
N PRO A 430 -4.78 -26.29 -5.35
CA PRO A 430 -5.37 -27.48 -5.94
C PRO A 430 -4.55 -28.72 -5.55
N THR A 431 -5.24 -29.85 -5.42
CA THR A 431 -4.58 -31.15 -5.26
C THR A 431 -3.60 -31.37 -6.40
N ALA A 432 -2.43 -31.95 -6.11
CA ALA A 432 -1.43 -32.24 -7.14
C ALA A 432 -2.06 -32.97 -8.34
N GLY A 433 -1.85 -32.44 -9.55
CA GLY A 433 -2.44 -32.97 -10.80
C GLY A 433 -3.78 -32.36 -11.21
N VAL A 434 -4.42 -31.54 -10.35
CA VAL A 434 -5.57 -30.70 -10.74
C VAL A 434 -5.04 -29.33 -11.17
N GLY A 435 -5.35 -28.90 -12.39
CA GLY A 435 -4.98 -27.58 -12.88
C GLY A 435 -5.57 -26.46 -12.02
N GLN A 436 -4.91 -25.31 -11.97
CA GLN A 436 -5.49 -24.14 -11.31
C GLN A 436 -6.65 -23.61 -12.16
N GLU A 437 -7.82 -23.49 -11.56
CA GLU A 437 -8.99 -22.88 -12.19
C GLU A 437 -9.10 -21.42 -11.74
N TYR A 438 -9.38 -20.51 -12.68
CA TYR A 438 -9.67 -19.11 -12.40
C TYR A 438 -11.15 -18.84 -12.57
N LEU A 439 -11.74 -18.07 -11.65
CA LEU A 439 -13.06 -17.49 -11.80
C LEU A 439 -12.95 -16.05 -12.28
N ILE A 440 -13.70 -15.74 -13.33
CA ILE A 440 -13.97 -14.37 -13.78
C ILE A 440 -15.29 -13.91 -13.17
N ASN A 441 -15.31 -12.66 -12.71
CA ASN A 441 -16.40 -12.05 -11.95
C ASN A 441 -16.84 -12.95 -10.76
N PRO A 442 -15.90 -13.38 -9.89
CA PRO A 442 -16.25 -14.18 -8.73
C PRO A 442 -17.19 -13.38 -7.82
N GLN A 443 -18.29 -13.98 -7.44
CA GLN A 443 -19.16 -13.43 -6.40
C GLN A 443 -18.57 -13.76 -5.03
N PRO A 444 -18.69 -12.86 -4.04
CA PRO A 444 -18.24 -13.16 -2.69
C PRO A 444 -18.86 -14.47 -2.20
N THR A 445 -18.03 -15.33 -1.58
CA THR A 445 -18.47 -16.63 -1.06
C THR A 445 -19.41 -16.50 0.14
N TYR A 446 -19.49 -15.31 0.71
CA TYR A 446 -20.41 -14.96 1.79
C TYR A 446 -21.60 -14.16 1.24
N GLN A 447 -22.78 -14.50 1.74
CA GLN A 447 -24.01 -13.78 1.44
C GLN A 447 -24.28 -12.73 2.53
N THR A 448 -25.27 -11.87 2.30
CA THR A 448 -25.78 -10.98 3.34
C THR A 448 -26.27 -11.83 4.52
N ASP A 449 -25.57 -11.74 5.66
CA ASP A 449 -26.00 -12.37 6.89
C ASP A 449 -26.88 -11.40 7.70
N TRP A 450 -28.11 -11.82 7.95
CA TRP A 450 -29.10 -11.05 8.69
C TRP A 450 -29.02 -11.29 10.21
N ASN A 451 -28.10 -12.14 10.67
CA ASN A 451 -27.96 -12.55 12.07
C ASN A 451 -26.88 -11.77 12.84
N GLY A 452 -26.52 -10.57 12.37
CA GLY A 452 -25.50 -9.72 12.99
C GLY A 452 -25.88 -9.10 14.34
N TRP A 453 -26.37 -9.91 15.28
CA TRP A 453 -26.78 -9.49 16.61
C TRP A 453 -25.62 -9.55 17.60
N GLY A 454 -25.32 -8.42 18.23
CA GLY A 454 -24.28 -8.28 19.24
C GLY A 454 -24.85 -7.91 20.62
N PRO A 455 -25.41 -8.88 21.37
CA PRO A 455 -25.85 -8.66 22.75
C PRO A 455 -24.64 -8.47 23.68
N ARG A 456 -24.82 -7.64 24.70
CA ARG A 456 -23.79 -7.39 25.71
C ARG A 456 -24.42 -7.02 27.04
N VAL A 457 -23.77 -7.45 28.11
CA VAL A 457 -24.23 -7.23 29.48
C VAL A 457 -23.04 -7.06 30.42
N GLN A 458 -23.16 -6.16 31.37
CA GLN A 458 -22.22 -5.97 32.46
C GLN A 458 -22.97 -5.61 33.74
N VAL A 459 -22.58 -6.26 34.83
CA VAL A 459 -23.02 -5.93 36.19
C VAL A 459 -21.87 -5.21 36.90
N ASP A 460 -22.20 -4.09 37.52
CA ASP A 460 -21.32 -3.35 38.41
C ASP A 460 -21.86 -3.45 39.83
N TRP A 461 -20.97 -3.84 40.75
CA TRP A 461 -21.23 -3.88 42.17
C TRP A 461 -20.30 -2.92 42.91
N ASN A 462 -20.89 -1.91 43.54
CA ASN A 462 -20.20 -1.01 44.45
C ASN A 462 -20.40 -1.56 45.86
N ALA A 463 -19.40 -2.27 46.38
CA ALA A 463 -19.43 -2.83 47.72
C ALA A 463 -19.13 -1.74 48.77
N PRO A 464 -19.49 -1.97 50.05
CA PRO A 464 -18.94 -1.18 51.15
C PRO A 464 -17.40 -1.20 51.16
N HIS A 465 -16.76 -0.12 51.63
CA HIS A 465 -15.30 0.04 51.72
C HIS A 465 -14.54 0.22 50.39
N ALA A 466 -15.15 0.92 49.43
CA ALA A 466 -14.50 1.37 48.18
C ALA A 466 -14.03 0.24 47.24
N VAL A 467 -14.57 -0.96 47.39
CA VAL A 467 -14.37 -2.04 46.41
C VAL A 467 -15.41 -1.91 45.30
N HIS A 468 -14.93 -1.80 44.07
CA HIS A 468 -15.73 -1.75 42.86
C HIS A 468 -15.46 -3.00 42.02
N VAL A 469 -16.49 -3.82 41.80
CA VAL A 469 -16.39 -5.04 41.00
C VAL A 469 -17.23 -4.88 39.75
N HIS A 470 -16.67 -5.26 38.60
CA HIS A 470 -17.32 -5.21 37.31
C HIS A 470 -17.20 -6.60 36.66
N MET A 471 -18.30 -7.17 36.21
CA MET A 471 -18.32 -8.44 35.49
C MET A 471 -19.24 -8.32 34.28
N GLY A 472 -18.77 -8.71 33.10
CA GLY A 472 -19.57 -8.62 31.89
C GLY A 472 -19.05 -9.47 30.75
N GLY A 473 -19.89 -9.62 29.74
CA GLY A 473 -19.62 -10.33 28.52
C GLY A 473 -20.35 -9.69 27.34
N ALA A 474 -19.80 -9.88 26.15
CA ALA A 474 -20.39 -9.38 24.92
C ALA A 474 -20.16 -10.40 23.80
N ILE A 475 -21.14 -10.50 22.91
CA ILE A 475 -20.98 -11.10 21.59
C ILE A 475 -20.87 -9.93 20.62
N THR A 476 -19.88 -9.99 19.73
CA THR A 476 -19.66 -8.96 18.70
C THR A 476 -19.63 -9.63 17.34
N VAL A 477 -20.05 -8.89 16.32
CA VAL A 477 -19.94 -9.32 14.94
C VAL A 477 -18.55 -8.91 14.44
N ILE A 478 -17.83 -9.87 13.88
CA ILE A 478 -16.56 -9.61 13.21
C ILE A 478 -16.86 -9.54 11.72
N PRO A 479 -16.60 -8.40 11.05
CA PRO A 479 -16.76 -8.33 9.61
C PRO A 479 -15.78 -9.29 8.91
N PRO A 480 -16.12 -9.81 7.72
CA PRO A 480 -15.18 -10.56 6.90
C PRO A 480 -13.86 -9.79 6.73
N ASN A 481 -12.73 -10.47 6.90
CA ASN A 481 -11.42 -9.91 6.59
C ASN A 481 -11.21 -9.95 5.08
N ILE A 482 -11.00 -8.78 4.48
CA ILE A 482 -11.04 -8.59 3.03
C ILE A 482 -9.73 -8.01 2.47
N TRP A 483 -8.61 -8.14 3.21
CA TRP A 483 -7.32 -7.67 2.70
C TRP A 483 -6.94 -8.35 1.37
N GLN A 484 -7.27 -9.64 1.23
CA GLN A 484 -7.02 -10.41 0.01
C GLN A 484 -7.92 -9.99 -1.17
N ASP A 485 -9.12 -9.46 -0.91
CA ASP A 485 -10.09 -9.09 -1.98
C ASP A 485 -9.67 -7.85 -2.79
N ASN A 486 -8.77 -7.04 -2.25
CA ASN A 486 -8.21 -5.89 -2.96
C ASN A 486 -7.33 -6.30 -4.16
N LEU A 487 -6.86 -7.55 -4.19
CA LEU A 487 -6.02 -8.11 -5.28
C LEU A 487 -6.84 -8.72 -6.42
N LEU A 488 -8.17 -8.79 -6.29
CA LEU A 488 -9.06 -9.43 -7.28
C LEU A 488 -9.07 -8.72 -8.64
N THR A 489 -8.50 -7.53 -8.76
CA THR A 489 -8.81 -6.58 -9.83
C THR A 489 -7.61 -6.21 -10.70
N GLY A 490 -6.41 -6.62 -10.26
CA GLY A 490 -5.16 -6.57 -11.03
C GLY A 490 -4.67 -7.97 -11.41
N SER A 491 -5.59 -8.92 -11.61
CA SER A 491 -5.29 -10.32 -11.90
C SER A 491 -5.75 -10.73 -13.31
N THR A 492 -5.20 -11.86 -13.79
CA THR A 492 -5.59 -12.46 -15.07
C THR A 492 -7.10 -12.71 -15.11
N PRO A 493 -7.82 -12.31 -16.18
CA PRO A 493 -7.30 -11.84 -17.47
C PRO A 493 -7.20 -10.31 -17.63
N TYR A 494 -7.53 -9.52 -16.61
CA TYR A 494 -7.57 -8.05 -16.74
C TYR A 494 -6.20 -7.39 -16.64
N VAL A 495 -5.25 -8.08 -16.01
CA VAL A 495 -3.81 -7.80 -16.09
C VAL A 495 -3.10 -9.13 -16.16
N VAL A 496 -2.17 -9.26 -17.09
CA VAL A 496 -1.43 -10.48 -17.34
C VAL A 496 0.05 -10.19 -17.09
N TYR A 497 0.70 -11.12 -16.38
CA TYR A 497 2.12 -11.09 -16.10
C TYR A 497 2.76 -12.30 -16.77
N PRO A 498 2.88 -12.33 -18.11
CA PRO A 498 3.57 -13.42 -18.79
C PRO A 498 4.97 -13.56 -18.22
N ARG A 499 5.40 -14.81 -18.03
CA ARG A 499 6.78 -15.12 -17.69
C ARG A 499 7.32 -16.09 -18.73
N VAL A 500 8.21 -15.58 -19.56
CA VAL A 500 8.91 -16.38 -20.58
C VAL A 500 10.28 -16.72 -20.00
N ASN A 501 10.66 -17.99 -20.08
CA ASN A 501 11.98 -18.45 -19.67
C ASN A 501 12.80 -18.82 -20.92
N ALA A 502 14.10 -18.64 -20.86
CA ALA A 502 15.02 -18.97 -21.94
C ALA A 502 15.01 -20.49 -22.19
N ALA A 503 14.74 -20.88 -23.43
CA ALA A 503 14.97 -22.23 -23.93
C ALA A 503 16.41 -22.38 -24.48
N GLN A 504 16.77 -23.58 -24.93
CA GLN A 504 18.10 -23.89 -25.51
C GLN A 504 18.50 -22.97 -26.68
N ASN A 505 17.54 -22.31 -27.33
CA ASN A 505 17.78 -21.50 -28.53
C ASN A 505 17.85 -19.98 -28.27
N GLY A 506 17.88 -19.52 -27.00
CA GLY A 506 18.14 -18.10 -26.69
C GLY A 506 17.07 -17.13 -27.21
N GLU A 507 15.80 -17.48 -27.05
CA GLU A 507 14.65 -16.73 -27.59
C GLU A 507 14.44 -15.35 -26.94
N ILE A 508 15.03 -15.09 -25.77
CA ILE A 508 14.89 -13.83 -25.04
C ILE A 508 16.20 -13.03 -25.12
N SER A 509 16.12 -11.83 -25.67
CA SER A 509 17.22 -10.86 -25.67
C SER A 509 16.77 -9.55 -25.03
N TYR A 510 17.73 -8.76 -24.53
CA TYR A 510 17.44 -7.44 -23.99
C TYR A 510 16.79 -6.54 -25.05
N GLY A 511 15.60 -6.02 -24.75
CA GLY A 511 14.72 -5.33 -25.70
C GLY A 511 13.50 -6.16 -26.15
N PHE A 512 13.44 -7.45 -25.82
CA PHE A 512 12.24 -8.27 -26.00
C PHE A 512 11.07 -7.68 -25.20
N GLN A 513 9.89 -7.58 -25.81
CA GLN A 513 8.67 -7.06 -25.19
C GLN A 513 7.46 -7.87 -25.65
N ILE A 514 6.45 -7.97 -24.77
CA ILE A 514 5.15 -8.54 -25.09
C ILE A 514 4.14 -7.39 -25.09
N THR A 515 3.37 -7.28 -26.16
CA THR A 515 2.39 -6.22 -26.38
C THR A 515 0.97 -6.68 -26.04
N PRO A 516 0.04 -5.76 -25.74
CA PRO A 516 -1.36 -6.13 -25.45
C PRO A 516 -2.05 -6.93 -26.57
N ASP A 517 -1.68 -6.70 -27.84
CA ASP A 517 -2.30 -7.36 -29.00
C ASP A 517 -1.81 -8.81 -29.18
N GLU A 518 -0.67 -9.16 -28.59
CA GLU A 518 -0.14 -10.52 -28.58
C GLU A 518 -0.79 -11.40 -27.50
N LEU A 519 -1.49 -10.81 -26.53
CA LEU A 519 -2.11 -11.58 -25.45
C LEU A 519 -3.18 -12.57 -25.98
N PRO A 520 -3.20 -13.82 -25.49
CA PRO A 520 -4.19 -14.79 -25.92
C PRO A 520 -5.63 -14.35 -25.62
N GLN A 521 -6.57 -14.90 -26.39
CA GLN A 521 -7.99 -14.75 -26.10
C GLN A 521 -8.38 -15.58 -24.88
N VAL A 522 -9.38 -15.12 -24.14
CA VAL A 522 -9.80 -15.76 -22.89
C VAL A 522 -11.00 -16.65 -23.16
N TYR A 523 -10.85 -17.95 -22.91
CA TYR A 523 -11.91 -18.93 -23.09
C TYR A 523 -12.38 -19.51 -21.76
N ASN A 524 -13.63 -19.98 -21.71
CA ASN A 524 -14.08 -20.89 -20.67
C ASN A 524 -13.79 -22.34 -21.04
N THR A 525 -14.03 -23.26 -20.10
CA THR A 525 -13.83 -24.71 -20.28
C THR A 525 -14.72 -25.35 -21.36
N ALA A 526 -15.73 -24.64 -21.87
CA ALA A 526 -16.56 -25.04 -23.00
C ALA A 526 -16.04 -24.48 -24.35
N GLY A 527 -14.91 -23.78 -24.37
CA GLY A 527 -14.31 -23.19 -25.56
C GLY A 527 -14.95 -21.90 -26.06
N VAL A 528 -15.79 -21.24 -25.24
CA VAL A 528 -16.43 -19.96 -25.58
C VAL A 528 -15.52 -18.81 -25.14
N ASN A 529 -15.27 -17.85 -26.04
CA ASN A 529 -14.53 -16.63 -25.69
C ASN A 529 -15.38 -15.78 -24.73
N VAL A 530 -14.94 -15.68 -23.48
CA VAL A 530 -15.69 -15.05 -22.40
C VAL A 530 -15.69 -13.53 -22.48
N LEU A 531 -14.68 -12.94 -23.13
CA LEU A 531 -14.51 -11.48 -23.25
C LEU A 531 -14.67 -10.97 -24.68
N ALA A 532 -15.29 -11.76 -25.57
CA ALA A 532 -15.50 -11.42 -26.99
C ALA A 532 -16.22 -10.07 -27.21
N SER A 533 -17.04 -9.63 -26.25
CA SER A 533 -17.77 -8.36 -26.35
C SER A 533 -16.97 -7.13 -25.93
N GLY A 534 -15.79 -7.32 -25.31
CA GLY A 534 -14.99 -6.25 -24.70
C GLY A 534 -15.61 -5.60 -23.46
N ASP A 535 -16.81 -6.03 -23.02
CA ASP A 535 -17.50 -5.49 -21.85
C ASP A 535 -17.55 -6.54 -20.73
N PRO A 536 -16.71 -6.42 -19.67
CA PRO A 536 -16.68 -7.36 -18.56
C PRO A 536 -18.02 -7.51 -17.82
N LYS A 537 -18.93 -6.53 -17.93
CA LYS A 537 -20.25 -6.61 -17.28
C LYS A 537 -21.16 -7.66 -17.91
N LYS A 538 -20.89 -8.05 -19.17
CA LYS A 538 -21.65 -9.09 -19.88
C LYS A 538 -21.16 -10.49 -19.54
N VAL A 539 -20.05 -10.63 -18.83
CA VAL A 539 -19.54 -11.93 -18.39
C VAL A 539 -20.38 -12.42 -17.21
N PRO A 540 -21.00 -13.62 -17.31
CA PRO A 540 -21.73 -14.21 -16.20
C PRO A 540 -20.86 -14.32 -14.95
N ALA A 541 -21.47 -14.13 -13.78
CA ALA A 541 -20.80 -14.34 -12.50
C ALA A 541 -20.22 -15.76 -12.38
N ASN A 542 -19.07 -15.89 -11.71
CA ASN A 542 -18.37 -17.15 -11.49
C ASN A 542 -18.06 -17.94 -12.79
N THR A 543 -17.72 -17.25 -13.87
CA THR A 543 -17.34 -17.91 -15.12
C THR A 543 -15.95 -18.55 -14.96
N VAL A 544 -15.85 -19.86 -15.15
CA VAL A 544 -14.57 -20.58 -15.09
C VAL A 544 -13.77 -20.31 -16.36
N MET A 545 -12.57 -19.76 -16.21
CA MET A 545 -11.57 -19.57 -17.26
C MET A 545 -10.81 -20.88 -17.51
N ASP A 546 -10.58 -21.21 -18.77
CA ASP A 546 -9.68 -22.29 -19.19
C ASP A 546 -8.23 -21.80 -19.12
N VAL A 547 -7.66 -21.89 -17.92
CA VAL A 547 -6.30 -21.43 -17.60
C VAL A 547 -5.25 -22.26 -18.34
N ASN A 548 -5.48 -23.57 -18.49
CA ASN A 548 -4.54 -24.45 -19.18
C ASN A 548 -4.40 -24.06 -20.65
N ARG A 549 -5.53 -23.85 -21.33
CA ARG A 549 -5.51 -23.34 -22.70
C ARG A 549 -4.84 -21.98 -22.77
N TYR A 550 -5.20 -21.06 -21.88
CA TYR A 550 -4.60 -19.72 -21.86
C TYR A 550 -3.08 -19.77 -21.67
N GLN A 551 -2.58 -20.62 -20.78
CA GLN A 551 -1.15 -20.83 -20.55
C GLN A 551 -0.45 -21.48 -21.75
N GLN A 552 -1.10 -22.43 -22.43
CA GLN A 552 -0.55 -23.03 -23.66
C GLN A 552 -0.47 -22.00 -24.78
N ASP A 553 -1.52 -21.20 -24.98
CA ASP A 553 -1.55 -20.14 -25.97
C ASP A 553 -0.50 -19.06 -25.64
N LEU A 554 -0.32 -18.73 -24.35
CA LEU A 554 0.70 -17.77 -23.89
C LEU A 554 2.13 -18.31 -24.04
N ALA A 555 2.35 -19.60 -23.84
CA ALA A 555 3.65 -20.25 -24.01
C ALA A 555 4.01 -20.48 -25.49
N ALA A 556 3.06 -20.33 -26.40
CA ALA A 556 3.28 -20.40 -27.84
C ALA A 556 3.66 -19.04 -28.46
N LEU A 557 3.54 -17.94 -27.69
CA LEU A 557 4.11 -16.63 -28.01
C LEU A 557 5.60 -16.63 -27.69
#